data_AF-A0A2N6D5R0-F1
#
_entry.id   AF-A0A2N6D5R0-F1
#
_cell.length_a   1.000
_cell.length_b   1.000
_cell.length_c   1.000
_cell.angle_alpha   90.00
_cell.angle_beta   90.00
_cell.angle_gamma   90.00
#
_symmetry.space_group_name_H-M   'P 1'
#
loop_
_entity.id
_entity.type
_entity.pdbx_description
1 polymer ?
#
loop_
_entity_poly.entity_id
_entity_poly.type
_entity_poly.pdbx_seq_one_letter_code
_entity_poly.pdbx_strand_id
1 'polypeptide(L)'
;MASELGYQGVQLGVDSDIDSIRHEYPNLKIGYSAHSIDEIRDKNADYFTLSPIFHTEKDFLVKPLGLIDVSGINKVIYGLGGISSENFNKLHGLGFSGVAGISFYKELAKLRSLCIS
;
A
#
# COMPACT_ATOMS: atom_id res chain seq x y z
N MET A 1 -16.96 14.96 0.77
CA MET A 1 -16.78 14.51 2.17
C MET A 1 -15.36 14.70 2.70
N ALA A 2 -14.29 14.11 2.13
CA ALA A 2 -12.96 14.22 2.76
C ALA A 2 -12.41 15.66 2.83
N SER A 3 -12.49 16.39 1.71
CA SER A 3 -12.12 17.81 1.60
C SER A 3 -12.96 18.71 2.51
N GLU A 4 -14.28 18.49 2.53
CA GLU A 4 -15.24 19.25 3.36
C GLU A 4 -14.99 19.07 4.86
N LEU A 5 -14.48 17.90 5.27
CA LEU A 5 -14.14 17.59 6.66
C LEU A 5 -12.70 17.99 7.05
N GLY A 6 -11.95 18.62 6.14
CA GLY A 6 -10.57 19.04 6.38
C GLY A 6 -9.55 17.91 6.42
N TYR A 7 -9.86 16.72 5.90
CA TYR A 7 -8.87 15.66 5.76
C TYR A 7 -7.86 15.99 4.67
N GLN A 8 -6.61 15.59 4.89
CA GLN A 8 -5.47 15.92 4.02
C GLN A 8 -5.24 14.90 2.91
N GLY A 9 -5.94 13.76 2.94
CA GLY A 9 -5.79 12.74 1.93
C GLY A 9 -6.88 11.67 1.94
N VAL A 10 -6.87 10.86 0.89
CA VAL A 10 -7.79 9.75 0.65
C VAL A 10 -7.04 8.53 0.14
N GLN A 11 -7.55 7.34 0.46
CA GLN A 11 -7.09 6.08 -0.13
C GLN A 11 -8.17 5.56 -1.08
N LEU A 12 -7.85 5.50 -2.37
CA LEU A 12 -8.79 5.14 -3.43
C LEU A 12 -8.70 3.66 -3.81
N GLY A 13 -9.81 3.13 -4.32
CA GLY A 13 -9.94 1.75 -4.82
C GLY A 13 -9.86 1.67 -6.35
N VAL A 14 -9.93 0.44 -6.88
CA VAL A 14 -9.78 0.12 -8.31
C VAL A 14 -10.73 0.90 -9.24
N ASP A 15 -11.97 1.14 -8.81
CA ASP A 15 -12.98 1.80 -9.64
C ASP A 15 -12.90 3.34 -9.61
N SER A 16 -11.88 3.91 -8.96
CA SER A 16 -11.77 5.36 -8.79
C SER A 16 -11.11 6.04 -9.99
N ASP A 17 -11.69 7.16 -10.44
CA ASP A 17 -11.09 8.07 -11.41
C ASP A 17 -10.17 9.07 -10.70
N ILE A 18 -8.89 8.70 -10.63
CA ILE A 18 -7.87 9.49 -9.91
C ILE A 18 -7.65 10.85 -10.55
N ASP A 19 -7.68 10.95 -11.87
CA ASP A 19 -7.35 12.19 -12.58
C ASP A 19 -8.47 13.22 -12.40
N SER A 20 -9.73 12.78 -12.45
CA SER A 20 -10.88 13.62 -12.13
C SER A 20 -10.83 14.12 -10.67
N ILE A 21 -10.55 13.23 -9.72
CA ILE A 21 -10.43 13.60 -8.29
C ILE A 21 -9.28 14.58 -8.07
N ARG A 22 -8.13 14.37 -8.72
CA ARG A 22 -6.97 15.27 -8.61
C ARG A 22 -7.26 16.64 -9.22
N HIS A 23 -8.02 16.69 -10.31
CA HIS A 23 -8.45 17.94 -10.92
C HIS A 23 -9.37 18.74 -9.99
N GLU A 24 -10.35 18.08 -9.37
CA GLU A 24 -11.31 18.71 -8.46
C GLU A 24 -10.68 19.10 -7.11
N TYR A 25 -9.75 18.29 -6.60
CA TYR A 25 -9.12 18.45 -5.28
C TYR A 25 -7.58 18.46 -5.37
N PRO A 26 -6.95 19.50 -5.95
CA PRO A 26 -5.52 19.50 -6.27
C PRO A 26 -4.59 19.44 -5.04
N ASN A 27 -5.09 19.81 -3.86
CA ASN A 27 -4.32 19.79 -2.61
C ASN A 27 -4.50 18.49 -1.80
N LEU A 28 -5.37 17.59 -2.24
CA LEU A 28 -5.65 16.35 -1.54
C LEU A 28 -4.58 15.32 -1.86
N LYS A 29 -3.96 14.73 -0.84
CA LYS A 29 -3.02 13.63 -1.04
C LYS A 29 -3.80 12.36 -1.41
N ILE A 30 -3.49 11.78 -2.56
CA ILE A 30 -4.21 10.61 -3.08
C ILE A 30 -3.33 9.37 -2.99
N GLY A 31 -3.77 8.40 -2.19
CA GLY A 31 -3.27 7.03 -2.22
C GLY A 31 -4.11 6.15 -3.13
N TYR A 32 -3.50 5.14 -3.77
CA TYR A 32 -4.20 4.15 -4.58
C TYR A 32 -3.92 2.72 -4.10
N SER A 33 -4.97 1.89 -4.11
CA SER A 33 -4.91 0.49 -3.70
C SER A 33 -4.67 -0.40 -4.92
N ALA A 34 -3.39 -0.64 -5.23
CA ALA A 34 -2.96 -1.42 -6.38
C ALA A 34 -2.90 -2.92 -6.10
N HIS A 35 -3.18 -3.70 -7.14
CA HIS A 35 -3.12 -5.15 -7.20
C HIS A 35 -2.11 -5.63 -8.27
N SER A 36 -1.44 -4.73 -8.98
CA SER A 36 -0.35 -5.05 -9.90
C SER A 36 0.68 -3.91 -10.00
N ILE A 37 1.86 -4.24 -10.53
CA ILE A 37 2.88 -3.23 -10.87
C ILE A 37 2.39 -2.31 -12.00
N ASP A 38 1.62 -2.84 -12.96
CA ASP A 38 1.18 -2.06 -14.12
C ASP A 38 0.21 -0.95 -13.68
N GLU A 39 -0.70 -1.24 -12.76
CA GLU A 39 -1.52 -0.19 -12.15
C GLU A 39 -0.68 0.88 -11.45
N ILE A 40 0.38 0.48 -10.73
CA ILE A 40 1.28 1.43 -10.08
C ILE A 40 1.94 2.33 -11.13
N ARG A 41 2.35 1.81 -12.29
CA ARG A 41 2.98 2.60 -13.35
C ARG A 41 1.98 3.56 -13.99
N ASP A 42 0.78 3.08 -14.29
CA ASP A 42 -0.21 3.80 -15.08
C ASP A 42 -0.96 4.87 -14.30
N LYS A 43 -1.17 4.66 -13.00
CA LYS A 43 -1.98 5.57 -12.17
C LYS A 43 -1.18 6.74 -11.62
N ASN A 44 -1.82 7.91 -11.55
CA ASN A 44 -1.23 9.15 -11.04
C ASN A 44 -1.62 9.41 -9.57
N ALA A 45 -1.17 8.55 -8.65
CA ALA A 45 -1.34 8.69 -7.21
C ALA A 45 -0.04 9.16 -6.53
N ASP A 46 -0.17 9.81 -5.37
CA ASP A 46 0.97 10.30 -4.58
C ASP A 46 1.70 9.14 -3.87
N TYR A 47 0.96 8.07 -3.56
CA TYR A 47 1.51 6.83 -3.04
C TYR A 47 0.60 5.64 -3.33
N PHE A 48 1.13 4.44 -3.16
CA PHE A 48 0.46 3.19 -3.49
C PHE A 48 0.54 2.23 -2.31
N THR A 49 -0.50 1.43 -2.14
CA THR A 49 -0.39 0.14 -1.44
C THR A 49 -0.43 -0.97 -2.48
N LEU A 50 0.52 -1.91 -2.45
CA LEU A 50 0.51 -3.10 -3.30
C LEU A 50 0.08 -4.31 -2.46
N SER A 51 -1.03 -4.96 -2.83
CA SER A 51 -1.63 -6.00 -1.99
C SER A 51 -2.46 -7.04 -2.73
N PRO A 52 -2.70 -8.22 -2.10
CA PRO A 52 -2.02 -8.71 -0.91
C PRO A 52 -0.65 -9.30 -1.25
N ILE A 53 0.41 -8.90 -0.53
CA ILE A 53 1.76 -9.44 -0.73
C ILE A 53 1.84 -10.91 -0.27
N PHE A 54 1.33 -11.19 0.93
CA PHE A 54 1.23 -12.53 1.49
C PHE A 54 -0.23 -12.96 1.67
N HIS A 55 -0.42 -14.22 2.00
CA HIS A 55 -1.76 -14.76 2.22
C HIS A 55 -2.49 -14.01 3.33
N THR A 56 -3.79 -13.74 3.14
CA THR A 56 -4.68 -13.15 4.13
C THR A 56 -5.88 -14.06 4.32
N GLU A 57 -6.23 -14.39 5.55
CA GLU A 57 -7.49 -15.06 5.86
C GLU A 57 -8.65 -14.11 5.56
N LYS A 58 -9.49 -14.51 4.61
CA LYS A 58 -10.73 -13.84 4.21
C LYS A 58 -11.78 -14.90 3.90
N ASP A 59 -13.05 -14.50 3.92
CA ASP A 59 -14.18 -15.37 3.57
C ASP A 59 -14.15 -15.87 2.11
N PHE A 60 -13.22 -15.35 1.30
CA PHE A 60 -12.96 -15.76 -0.08
C PHE A 60 -11.45 -15.87 -0.32
N LEU A 61 -11.06 -16.78 -1.22
CA LEU A 61 -9.66 -16.98 -1.56
C LEU A 61 -9.12 -15.78 -2.36
N VAL A 62 -8.13 -15.08 -1.81
CA VAL A 62 -7.34 -14.08 -2.54
C VAL A 62 -5.94 -14.62 -2.74
N LYS A 63 -5.53 -14.73 -4.01
CA LYS A 63 -4.18 -15.17 -4.35
C LYS A 63 -3.18 -14.07 -4.00
N PRO A 64 -2.14 -14.35 -3.19
CA PRO A 64 -1.11 -13.37 -2.91
C PRO A 64 -0.27 -13.10 -4.15
N LEU A 65 0.23 -11.87 -4.23
CA LEU A 65 1.16 -11.41 -5.26
C LEU A 65 2.56 -12.01 -5.10
N GLY A 66 2.94 -12.34 -3.86
CA GLY A 66 4.26 -12.83 -3.51
C GLY A 66 5.29 -11.72 -3.37
N LEU A 67 6.57 -12.11 -3.32
CA LEU A 67 7.69 -11.17 -3.22
C LEU A 67 7.91 -10.52 -4.59
N ILE A 68 7.43 -9.29 -4.72
CA ILE A 68 7.60 -8.47 -5.91
C ILE A 68 8.70 -7.45 -5.65
N ASP A 69 9.69 -7.38 -6.55
CA ASP A 69 10.70 -6.32 -6.56
C ASP A 69 10.13 -5.06 -7.25
N VAL A 70 10.00 -3.99 -6.47
CA VAL A 70 9.55 -2.67 -6.92
C VAL A 70 10.67 -1.62 -6.89
N SER A 71 11.93 -2.02 -6.66
CA SER A 71 13.09 -1.11 -6.55
C SER A 71 13.34 -0.28 -7.81
N GLY A 72 12.95 -0.79 -8.98
CA GLY A 72 13.03 -0.06 -10.26
C GLY A 72 11.88 0.92 -10.51
N ILE A 73 10.92 1.06 -9.60
CA ILE A 73 9.75 1.94 -9.77
C ILE A 73 9.95 3.18 -8.91
N ASN A 74 10.10 4.34 -9.56
CA ASN A 74 10.26 5.62 -8.88
C ASN A 74 8.92 6.19 -8.35
N LYS A 75 8.22 5.43 -7.50
CA LYS A 75 6.96 5.80 -6.83
C LYS A 75 6.99 5.34 -5.37
N VAL A 76 6.22 6.00 -4.50
CA VAL A 76 6.11 5.61 -3.08
C VAL A 76 5.17 4.42 -2.97
N ILE A 77 5.69 3.25 -2.60
CA ILE A 77 4.94 1.99 -2.59
C ILE A 77 5.08 1.34 -1.21
N TYR A 78 3.93 1.07 -0.57
CA TYR A 78 3.85 0.33 0.68
C TYR A 78 3.35 -1.10 0.43
N GLY A 79 4.04 -2.10 0.95
CA GLY A 79 3.57 -3.48 0.92
C GLY A 79 2.38 -3.64 1.88
N LEU A 80 1.31 -4.31 1.45
CA LEU A 80 0.14 -4.57 2.30
C LEU A 80 -0.39 -5.99 2.09
N GLY A 81 -0.96 -6.56 3.16
CA GLY A 81 -1.66 -7.85 3.12
C GLY A 81 -0.78 -9.02 3.56
N GLY A 82 -1.16 -9.64 4.68
CA GLY A 82 -0.51 -10.84 5.21
C GLY A 82 0.87 -10.61 5.82
N ILE A 83 1.25 -9.35 6.05
CA ILE A 83 2.54 -8.97 6.63
C ILE A 83 2.50 -9.17 8.15
N SER A 84 3.51 -9.86 8.68
CA SER A 84 3.70 -10.15 10.11
C SER A 84 5.19 -10.06 10.48
N SER A 85 5.51 -10.20 11.77
CA SER A 85 6.90 -10.24 12.22
C SER A 85 7.73 -11.38 11.64
N GLU A 86 7.10 -12.43 11.09
CA GLU A 86 7.78 -13.60 10.54
C GLU A 86 8.22 -13.42 9.08
N ASN A 87 7.52 -12.55 8.33
CA ASN A 87 7.76 -12.37 6.90
C ASN A 87 8.19 -10.95 6.50
N PHE A 88 8.10 -9.98 7.41
CA PHE A 88 8.47 -8.58 7.18
C PHE A 88 9.87 -8.42 6.55
N ASN A 89 10.88 -9.11 7.10
CA ASN A 89 12.26 -9.00 6.62
C ASN A 89 12.45 -9.46 5.16
N LYS A 90 11.51 -10.25 4.61
CA LYS A 90 11.56 -10.68 3.21
C LYS A 90 11.31 -9.53 2.22
N LEU A 91 10.75 -8.41 2.69
CA LEU A 91 10.51 -7.22 1.89
C LEU A 91 11.72 -6.27 1.86
N HIS A 92 12.72 -6.53 2.69
CA HIS A 92 13.93 -5.72 2.72
C HIS A 92 14.66 -5.78 1.38
N GLY A 93 15.05 -4.62 0.85
CA GLY A 93 15.75 -4.51 -0.43
C GLY A 93 14.85 -4.61 -1.68
N LEU A 94 13.55 -4.91 -1.55
CA LEU A 94 12.63 -4.99 -2.69
C LEU A 94 12.07 -3.63 -3.13
N GLY A 95 12.57 -2.52 -2.59
CA GLY A 95 12.18 -1.16 -3.00
C GLY A 95 10.91 -0.59 -2.35
N PHE A 96 10.24 -1.33 -1.47
CA PHE A 96 9.10 -0.78 -0.72
C PHE A 96 9.54 0.36 0.20
N SER A 97 8.77 1.45 0.21
CA SER A 97 8.96 2.59 1.13
C SER A 97 8.53 2.26 2.56
N GLY A 98 7.86 1.13 2.77
CA GLY A 98 7.41 0.63 4.07
C GLY A 98 6.32 -0.41 3.92
N VAL A 99 5.61 -0.67 5.01
CA VAL A 99 4.48 -1.62 5.05
C VAL A 99 3.25 -0.99 5.67
N ALA A 100 2.08 -1.45 5.23
CA ALA A 100 0.79 -1.11 5.79
C ALA A 100 -0.02 -2.39 6.06
N GLY A 101 -1.06 -2.28 6.87
CA GLY A 101 -1.94 -3.42 7.14
C GLY A 101 -2.91 -3.18 8.28
N ILE A 102 -3.83 -4.14 8.42
CA ILE A 102 -4.99 -4.02 9.28
C ILE A 102 -4.81 -4.82 10.56
N SER A 103 -4.32 -6.06 10.49
CA SER A 103 -4.14 -6.94 11.66
C SER A 103 -2.74 -6.85 12.29
N PHE A 104 -1.75 -6.33 11.55
CA PHE A 104 -0.35 -6.28 12.02
C PHE A 104 -0.15 -5.38 13.24
N TYR A 105 -1.12 -4.49 13.57
CA TYR A 105 -1.02 -3.64 14.76
C TYR A 105 -0.79 -4.46 16.04
N LYS A 106 -1.30 -5.70 16.07
CA LYS A 106 -1.15 -6.66 17.18
C LYS A 106 0.32 -7.04 17.44
N GLU A 107 1.19 -6.87 16.45
CA GLU A 107 2.61 -7.21 16.50
C GLU A 107 3.53 -5.98 16.40
N LEU A 108 3.00 -4.76 16.53
CA LEU A 108 3.76 -3.51 16.31
C LEU A 108 5.06 -3.42 17.09
N ALA A 109 5.08 -3.84 18.35
CA ALA A 109 6.29 -3.79 19.17
C ALA A 109 7.42 -4.67 18.60
N LYS A 110 7.06 -5.89 18.16
CA LYS A 110 8.00 -6.85 17.56
C LYS A 110 8.47 -6.40 16.18
N LEU A 111 7.58 -5.82 15.38
CA LEU A 111 7.96 -5.25 14.08
C LEU A 111 8.89 -4.05 14.23
N ARG A 112 8.62 -3.16 15.19
CA ARG A 112 9.51 -2.02 15.48
C ARG A 112 10.93 -2.46 15.84
N SER A 113 11.10 -3.55 16.61
CA SER A 113 12.44 -4.06 16.92
C SER A 113 13.18 -4.61 15.69
N LEU A 114 12.45 -5.06 14.67
CA LEU A 114 13.06 -5.54 13.41
C LEU A 114 13.45 -4.39 12.46
N CYS A 115 12.88 -3.20 12.62
CA CYS A 115 13.23 -2.03 11.80
C CYS A 115 14.46 -1.27 12.33
N ILE A 116 14.87 -1.51 13.57
CA ILE A 116 15.96 -0.80 14.27
C ILE A 116 17.24 -1.67 14.33
N SER A 117 17.15 -2.93 13.93
CA SER A 117 18.26 -3.89 13.79
C SER A 117 18.91 -3.81 12.41
#